data_AF-A0A7S2Z6D2-F1
#
_entry.id   AF-A0A7S2Z6D2-F1
#
_cell.length_a   1.000
_cell.length_b   1.000
_cell.length_c   1.000
_cell.angle_alpha   90.00
_cell.angle_beta   90.00
_cell.angle_gamma   90.00
#
_symmetry.space_group_name_H-M   'P 1'
#
loop_
_entity.id
_entity.type
_entity.pdbx_description
1 polymer ?
#
loop_
_entity_poly.entity_id
_entity_poly.type
_entity_poly.pdbx_seq_one_letter_code
_entity_poly.pdbx_strand_id
1 'polypeptide(L)'
;RDRNLSSPFRYMGLSVADSMSQCIMLGNTRALSQLKSDFKIHDRQFWYLKIRTLASAKDWNALQDFANEKKSPVGYMPFLNLAKKFGAPNEVLAHFVGKMSDPRVRAEKFAQIGYVNEAAEAAAMTKDQDLLTKIRGMYGTSVSSIVTSKILK
;
A
#
# COMPACT_ATOMS: atom_id res chain seq x y z
N ARG A 1 17.12 12.98 26.07
CA ARG A 1 17.26 11.56 26.48
C ARG A 1 18.08 10.87 25.40
N ASP A 2 19.39 10.99 25.52
CA ASP A 2 20.37 10.52 24.54
C ASP A 2 20.40 8.99 24.50
N ARG A 3 19.82 8.42 23.45
CA ARG A 3 20.00 7.00 23.15
C ARG A 3 21.28 6.86 22.34
N ASN A 4 22.39 6.67 23.06
CA ASN A 4 23.68 6.24 22.56
C ASN A 4 23.54 5.31 21.32
N LEU A 5 23.97 5.82 20.16
CA LEU A 5 23.86 5.21 18.83
C LEU A 5 25.01 4.23 18.51
N SER A 6 25.83 3.87 19.50
CA SER A 6 27.14 3.23 19.27
C SER A 6 27.28 1.79 19.80
N SER A 7 26.23 1.15 20.35
CA SER A 7 26.41 -0.21 20.90
C SER A 7 26.46 -1.26 19.78
N PRO A 8 27.59 -1.99 19.61
CA PRO A 8 27.74 -3.03 18.58
C PRO A 8 26.83 -4.25 18.81
N PHE A 9 26.21 -4.36 19.99
CA PHE A 9 25.38 -5.49 20.38
C PHE A 9 23.92 -5.40 19.91
N ARG A 10 23.46 -4.27 19.36
CA ARG A 10 22.03 -4.09 18.99
C ARG A 10 21.55 -5.04 17.87
N TYR A 11 22.46 -5.57 17.06
CA TYR A 11 22.13 -6.44 15.93
C TYR A 11 22.65 -7.87 16.08
N MET A 12 23.37 -8.17 17.17
CA MET A 12 24.01 -9.47 17.35
C MET A 12 22.97 -10.52 17.75
N GLY A 13 22.81 -11.56 16.93
CA GLY A 13 21.83 -12.63 17.14
C GLY A 13 20.47 -12.45 16.43
N LEU A 14 20.28 -11.33 15.72
CA LEU A 14 19.08 -11.12 14.90
C LEU A 14 19.20 -11.81 13.54
N SER A 15 18.06 -12.22 12.97
CA SER A 15 18.03 -12.61 11.57
C SER A 15 18.36 -11.40 10.68
N VAL A 16 18.86 -11.65 9.46
CA VAL A 16 19.12 -10.58 8.48
C VAL A 16 17.86 -9.73 8.25
N ALA A 17 16.68 -10.37 8.20
CA ALA A 17 15.41 -9.69 8.04
C ALA A 17 15.08 -8.75 9.22
N ASP A 18 15.38 -9.16 10.45
CA ASP A 18 15.13 -8.35 11.64
C ASP A 18 16.10 -7.17 11.72
N SER A 19 17.38 -7.40 11.40
CA SER A 19 18.38 -6.33 11.30
C SER A 19 17.99 -5.30 10.23
N MET A 20 17.57 -5.74 9.05
CA MET A 20 17.07 -4.84 8.00
C MET A 20 15.79 -4.10 8.43
N SER A 21 14.88 -4.77 9.13
CA SER A 21 13.66 -4.13 9.66
C SER A 21 14.02 -3.02 10.66
N GLN A 22 15.00 -3.25 11.54
CA GLN A 22 15.50 -2.19 12.42
C GLN A 22 16.15 -1.04 11.65
N CYS A 23 16.96 -1.33 10.63
CA CYS A 23 17.55 -0.28 9.80
C CYS A 23 16.48 0.58 9.10
N ILE A 24 15.39 -0.04 8.61
CA ILE A 24 14.24 0.68 8.03
C ILE A 24 13.60 1.59 9.08
N MET A 25 13.30 1.05 10.27
CA MET A 25 12.67 1.81 11.36
C MET A 25 13.51 2.98 11.88
N LEU A 26 14.84 2.84 11.81
CA LEU A 26 15.79 3.89 12.22
C LEU A 26 16.14 4.86 11.09
N GLY A 27 15.62 4.65 9.88
CA GLY A 27 15.97 5.47 8.71
C GLY A 27 17.43 5.33 8.26
N ASN A 28 18.14 4.28 8.67
CA ASN A 28 19.55 4.08 8.32
C ASN A 28 19.69 3.46 6.93
N THR A 29 19.56 4.30 5.91
CA THR A 29 19.60 3.91 4.49
C THR A 29 20.95 3.33 4.07
N ARG A 30 22.06 3.80 4.65
CA ARG A 30 23.41 3.30 4.36
C ARG A 30 23.58 1.86 4.82
N ALA A 31 23.26 1.57 6.09
CA ALA A 31 23.33 0.21 6.63
C ALA A 31 22.36 -0.73 5.90
N LEU A 32 21.16 -0.24 5.57
CA LEU A 32 20.18 -1.03 4.83
C LEU A 32 20.68 -1.42 3.43
N SER A 33 21.37 -0.52 2.74
CA SER A 33 21.94 -0.75 1.41
C SER A 33 23.11 -1.74 1.47
N GLN A 34 23.96 -1.62 2.50
CA GLN A 34 25.05 -2.56 2.75
C GLN A 34 24.53 -3.98 3.01
N LEU A 35 23.57 -4.13 3.94
CA LEU A 35 22.95 -5.44 4.23
C LEU A 35 22.30 -6.05 2.98
N LYS A 36 21.63 -5.24 2.17
CA LYS A 36 21.02 -5.70 0.93
C LYS A 36 22.07 -6.27 -0.03
N SER A 37 23.23 -5.62 -0.15
CA SER A 37 24.35 -6.06 -0.98
C SER A 37 25.02 -7.32 -0.43
N ASP A 38 25.40 -7.30 0.85
CA ASP A 38 26.17 -8.37 1.50
C ASP A 38 25.42 -9.70 1.49
N PHE A 39 24.11 -9.63 1.76
CA PHE A 39 23.24 -10.81 1.78
C PHE A 39 22.53 -11.08 0.45
N LYS A 40 22.87 -10.33 -0.61
CA LYS A 40 22.33 -10.48 -1.97
C LYS A 40 20.80 -10.51 -2.00
N ILE A 41 20.17 -9.64 -1.23
CA ILE A 41 18.71 -9.59 -1.09
C ILE A 41 18.09 -9.06 -2.39
N HIS A 42 17.30 -9.89 -3.05
CA HIS A 42 16.61 -9.51 -4.28
C HIS A 42 15.58 -8.40 -4.04
N ASP A 43 15.36 -7.56 -5.07
CA ASP A 43 14.44 -6.43 -4.98
C ASP A 43 13.04 -6.85 -4.49
N ARG A 44 12.46 -7.93 -5.02
CA ARG A 44 11.13 -8.38 -4.58
C ARG A 44 11.09 -8.73 -3.08
N GLN A 45 12.12 -9.40 -2.56
CA GLN A 45 12.21 -9.76 -1.14
C GLN A 45 12.35 -8.51 -0.27
N PHE A 46 13.21 -7.59 -0.67
CA PHE A 46 13.37 -6.30 0.01
C PHE A 46 12.06 -5.52 0.09
N TRP A 47 11.30 -5.48 -1.01
CA TRP A 47 10.00 -4.81 -1.03
C TRP A 47 9.01 -5.42 -0.05
N TYR A 48 8.84 -6.75 -0.05
CA TYR A 48 7.98 -7.41 0.93
C TYR A 48 8.39 -7.11 2.37
N LEU A 49 9.70 -7.12 2.65
CA LEU A 49 10.23 -6.83 3.97
C LEU A 49 9.95 -5.38 4.39
N LYS A 50 10.20 -4.40 3.51
CA LYS A 50 9.95 -2.98 3.79
C LYS A 50 8.46 -2.70 3.98
N ILE A 51 7.57 -3.25 3.14
CA ILE A 51 6.11 -3.13 3.30
C ILE A 51 5.68 -3.70 4.66
N ARG A 52 6.10 -4.92 5.00
CA ARG A 52 5.75 -5.57 6.27
C ARG A 52 6.21 -4.75 7.46
N THR A 53 7.45 -4.27 7.42
CA THR A 53 8.06 -3.48 8.48
C THR A 53 7.27 -2.20 8.72
N LEU A 54 7.10 -1.37 7.67
CA LEU A 54 6.37 -0.10 7.75
C LEU A 54 4.91 -0.29 8.18
N ALA A 55 4.24 -1.32 7.64
CA ALA A 55 2.85 -1.60 8.00
C ALA A 55 2.71 -2.08 9.45
N SER A 56 3.62 -2.94 9.93
CA SER A 56 3.62 -3.38 11.34
C SER A 56 3.90 -2.25 12.32
N ALA A 57 4.71 -1.28 11.91
CA ALA A 57 4.99 -0.07 12.69
C ALA A 57 3.87 0.98 12.61
N LYS A 58 2.86 0.75 11.76
CA LYS A 58 1.76 1.69 11.46
C LYS A 58 2.26 3.05 10.95
N ASP A 59 3.43 3.07 10.31
CA ASP A 59 3.95 4.27 9.65
C ASP A 59 3.36 4.36 8.25
N TRP A 60 2.11 4.83 8.19
CA TRP A 60 1.35 4.90 6.95
C TRP A 60 1.91 5.91 5.96
N ASN A 61 2.46 7.03 6.46
CA ASN A 61 3.06 8.07 5.64
C ASN A 61 4.29 7.49 4.92
N ALA A 62 5.23 6.87 5.66
CA ALA A 62 6.39 6.25 5.05
C ALA A 62 6.01 5.09 4.11
N LEU A 63 4.92 4.37 4.40
CA LEU A 63 4.42 3.31 3.51
C LEU A 63 3.84 3.88 2.20
N GLN A 64 3.14 5.01 2.25
CA GLN A 64 2.64 5.71 1.07
C GLN A 64 3.79 6.31 0.25
N ASP A 65 4.74 6.96 0.91
CA ASP A 65 5.95 7.49 0.28
C ASP A 65 6.73 6.37 -0.42
N PHE A 66 6.90 5.23 0.25
CA PHE A 66 7.55 4.07 -0.36
C PHE A 66 6.80 3.55 -1.60
N ALA A 67 5.48 3.55 -1.57
CA ALA A 67 4.68 3.20 -2.74
C ALA A 67 4.86 4.22 -3.89
N ASN A 68 5.25 5.46 -3.60
CA ASN A 68 5.49 6.55 -4.57
C ASN A 68 6.93 6.60 -5.10
N GLU A 69 7.92 6.08 -4.37
CA GLU A 69 9.35 6.11 -4.76
C GLU A 69 9.61 5.56 -6.17
N LYS A 70 9.06 4.38 -6.49
CA LYS A 70 9.18 3.75 -7.81
C LYS A 70 8.05 2.74 -8.04
N LYS A 71 7.86 2.31 -9.30
CA LYS A 71 6.90 1.25 -9.63
C LYS A 71 7.25 -0.02 -8.86
N SER A 72 6.31 -0.48 -8.04
CA SER A 72 6.49 -1.68 -7.20
C SER A 72 6.66 -2.93 -8.07
N PRO A 73 7.77 -3.69 -7.94
CA PRO A 73 7.95 -4.97 -8.61
C PRO A 73 7.03 -6.07 -8.05
N VAL A 74 6.35 -5.82 -6.94
CA VAL A 74 5.39 -6.73 -6.30
C VAL A 74 3.94 -6.27 -6.46
N GLY A 75 3.70 -5.20 -7.23
CA GLY A 75 2.41 -4.55 -7.34
C GLY A 75 1.96 -3.87 -6.04
N TYR A 76 0.67 -3.56 -5.94
CA TYR A 76 0.08 -2.83 -4.80
C TYR A 76 -0.84 -3.68 -3.91
N MET A 77 -1.16 -4.92 -4.32
CA MET A 77 -1.92 -5.85 -3.46
C MET A 77 -1.20 -6.18 -2.14
N PRO A 78 0.13 -6.39 -2.10
CA PRO A 78 0.84 -6.59 -0.83
C PRO A 78 0.72 -5.40 0.12
N PHE A 79 0.77 -4.17 -0.41
CA PHE A 79 0.57 -2.96 0.38
C PHE A 79 -0.82 -2.93 0.99
N LEU A 80 -1.86 -3.13 0.17
CA LEU A 80 -3.26 -3.14 0.61
C LEU A 80 -3.50 -4.21 1.68
N ASN A 81 -3.07 -5.45 1.43
CA ASN A 81 -3.33 -6.57 2.33
C ASN A 81 -2.65 -6.38 3.70
N LEU A 82 -1.40 -5.92 3.71
CA LEU A 82 -0.67 -5.68 4.96
C LEU A 82 -1.20 -4.45 5.69
N ALA A 83 -1.48 -3.35 4.98
CA ALA A 83 -2.10 -2.16 5.59
C ALA A 83 -3.46 -2.52 6.23
N LYS A 84 -4.32 -3.29 5.53
CA LYS A 84 -5.60 -3.76 6.07
C LYS A 84 -5.39 -4.66 7.29
N LYS A 85 -4.43 -5.59 7.23
CA LYS A 85 -4.09 -6.50 8.35
C LYS A 85 -3.67 -5.74 9.61
N PHE A 86 -2.95 -4.64 9.48
CA PHE A 86 -2.47 -3.83 10.61
C PHE A 86 -3.41 -2.67 10.99
N GLY A 87 -4.61 -2.63 10.40
CA GLY A 87 -5.65 -1.68 10.77
C GLY A 87 -5.42 -0.26 10.26
N ALA A 88 -4.86 -0.12 9.05
CA ALA A 88 -4.71 1.18 8.43
C ALA A 88 -6.09 1.84 8.16
N PRO A 89 -6.19 3.17 8.27
CA PRO A 89 -7.39 3.91 7.90
C PRO A 89 -7.77 3.66 6.45
N ASN A 90 -9.07 3.78 6.17
CA ASN A 90 -9.65 3.63 4.85
C ASN A 90 -8.99 4.53 3.79
N GLU A 91 -8.57 5.74 4.14
CA GLU A 91 -7.84 6.67 3.27
C GLU A 91 -6.50 6.10 2.79
N VAL A 92 -5.78 5.43 3.68
CA VAL A 92 -4.50 4.77 3.37
C VAL A 92 -4.73 3.56 2.46
N LEU A 93 -5.80 2.80 2.69
CA LEU A 93 -6.17 1.69 1.82
C LEU A 93 -6.54 2.19 0.42
N ALA A 94 -7.35 3.26 0.33
CA ALA A 94 -7.77 3.88 -0.92
C ALA A 94 -6.57 4.34 -1.76
N HIS A 95 -5.53 4.89 -1.12
CA HIS A 95 -4.29 5.24 -1.81
C HIS A 95 -3.69 4.05 -2.57
N PHE A 96 -3.57 2.87 -1.93
CA PHE A 96 -2.99 1.69 -2.60
C PHE A 96 -3.90 1.11 -3.68
N VAL A 97 -5.22 1.17 -3.49
CA VAL A 97 -6.18 0.75 -4.52
C VAL A 97 -6.05 1.63 -5.76
N GLY A 98 -5.97 2.96 -5.60
CA GLY A 98 -5.85 3.91 -6.72
C GLY A 98 -4.65 3.64 -7.64
N LYS A 99 -3.57 3.06 -7.12
CA LYS A 99 -2.35 2.73 -7.89
C LYS A 99 -2.43 1.40 -8.66
N MET A 100 -3.46 0.60 -8.45
CA MET A 100 -3.63 -0.66 -9.19
C MET A 100 -3.98 -0.36 -10.66
N SER A 101 -3.38 -1.11 -11.59
CA SER A 101 -3.58 -0.87 -13.02
C SER A 101 -4.90 -1.40 -13.56
N ASP A 102 -5.41 -2.48 -12.97
CA ASP A 102 -6.65 -3.13 -13.42
C ASP A 102 -7.88 -2.38 -12.86
N PRO A 103 -8.72 -1.74 -13.71
CA PRO A 103 -9.89 -1.03 -13.25
C PRO A 103 -10.93 -1.92 -12.57
N ARG A 104 -11.03 -3.21 -12.94
CA ARG A 104 -11.94 -4.16 -12.30
C ARG A 104 -11.52 -4.44 -10.88
N VAL A 105 -10.24 -4.74 -10.68
CA VAL A 105 -9.69 -4.95 -9.32
C VAL A 105 -9.85 -3.70 -8.49
N ARG A 106 -9.60 -2.50 -9.06
CA ARG A 106 -9.83 -1.23 -8.35
C ARG A 106 -11.28 -1.08 -7.89
N ALA A 107 -12.23 -1.28 -8.79
CA ALA A 107 -13.65 -1.16 -8.49
C ALA A 107 -14.07 -2.08 -7.33
N GLU A 108 -13.69 -3.35 -7.41
CA GLU A 108 -13.97 -4.33 -6.37
C GLU A 108 -13.32 -3.97 -5.02
N LYS A 109 -12.07 -3.48 -5.03
CA LYS A 109 -11.37 -3.10 -3.80
C LYS A 109 -11.92 -1.83 -3.19
N PHE A 110 -12.20 -0.79 -3.96
CA PHE A 110 -12.85 0.43 -3.46
C PHE A 110 -14.21 0.14 -2.84
N ALA A 111 -15.02 -0.72 -3.46
CA ALA A 111 -16.28 -1.18 -2.88
C ALA A 111 -16.07 -1.89 -1.52
N GLN A 112 -15.07 -2.77 -1.42
CA GLN A 112 -14.73 -3.48 -0.18
C GLN A 112 -14.29 -2.56 0.96
N ILE A 113 -13.74 -1.37 0.67
CA ILE A 113 -13.33 -0.38 1.67
C ILE A 113 -14.33 0.77 1.84
N GLY A 114 -15.50 0.71 1.18
CA GLY A 114 -16.59 1.68 1.34
C GLY A 114 -16.46 2.96 0.49
N TYR A 115 -15.52 3.01 -0.45
CA TYR A 115 -15.34 4.14 -1.37
C TYR A 115 -16.20 3.97 -2.62
N VAL A 116 -17.48 4.31 -2.47
CA VAL A 116 -18.52 4.05 -3.47
C VAL A 116 -18.27 4.79 -4.78
N ASN A 117 -17.90 6.06 -4.69
CA ASN A 117 -17.74 6.91 -5.87
C ASN A 117 -16.57 6.43 -6.73
N GLU A 118 -15.44 6.15 -6.09
CA GLU A 118 -14.23 5.63 -6.71
C GLU A 118 -14.45 4.22 -7.27
N ALA A 119 -15.24 3.40 -6.57
CA ALA A 119 -15.65 2.09 -7.08
C ALA A 119 -16.48 2.21 -8.36
N ALA A 120 -17.45 3.13 -8.38
CA ALA A 120 -18.30 3.37 -9.55
C ALA A 120 -17.51 3.96 -10.72
N GLU A 121 -16.60 4.91 -10.48
CA GLU A 121 -15.71 5.48 -11.50
C GLU A 121 -14.80 4.40 -12.10
N ALA A 122 -14.19 3.55 -11.27
CA ALA A 122 -13.35 2.46 -11.74
C ALA A 122 -14.15 1.41 -12.53
N ALA A 123 -15.39 1.09 -12.11
CA ALA A 123 -16.28 0.17 -12.84
C ALA A 123 -16.75 0.74 -14.18
N ALA A 124 -16.98 2.05 -14.27
CA ALA A 124 -17.30 2.68 -15.55
C ALA A 124 -16.21 2.49 -16.60
N MET A 125 -14.95 2.30 -16.18
CA MET A 125 -13.82 2.04 -17.07
C MET A 125 -13.74 0.58 -17.56
N THR A 126 -14.45 -0.39 -16.95
CA THR A 126 -14.25 -1.82 -17.25
C THR A 126 -15.07 -2.35 -18.42
N LYS A 127 -15.92 -1.53 -19.07
CA LYS A 127 -16.95 -1.97 -20.05
C LYS A 127 -17.89 -3.08 -19.53
N ASP A 128 -17.81 -3.41 -18.25
CA ASP A 128 -18.55 -4.47 -17.59
C ASP A 128 -19.79 -3.85 -16.93
N GLN A 129 -20.93 -3.94 -17.64
CA GLN A 129 -22.20 -3.36 -17.19
C GLN A 129 -22.75 -4.09 -15.95
N ASP A 130 -22.42 -5.36 -15.76
CA ASP A 130 -22.88 -6.13 -14.61
C ASP A 130 -22.16 -5.67 -13.34
N LEU A 131 -20.84 -5.46 -13.41
CA LEU A 131 -20.06 -4.91 -12.30
C LEU A 131 -20.55 -3.51 -11.90
N LEU A 132 -20.83 -2.65 -12.89
CA LEU A 132 -21.36 -1.31 -12.68
C LEU A 132 -22.73 -1.36 -12.01
N THR A 133 -23.63 -2.24 -12.49
CA THR A 133 -24.98 -2.41 -11.95
C THR A 133 -24.93 -2.94 -10.53
N LYS A 134 -24.06 -3.90 -10.25
CA LYS A 134 -23.82 -4.44 -8.91
C LYS A 134 -23.35 -3.35 -7.95
N ILE A 135 -22.34 -2.56 -8.33
CA ILE A 135 -21.82 -1.48 -7.48
C ILE A 135 -22.91 -0.42 -7.27
N ARG A 136 -23.63 -0.01 -8.31
CA ARG A 136 -24.74 0.94 -8.17
C ARG A 136 -25.86 0.42 -7.26
N GLY A 137 -26.24 -0.85 -7.40
CA GLY A 137 -27.28 -1.49 -6.58
C GLY A 137 -26.88 -1.65 -5.12
N MET A 138 -25.60 -1.89 -4.83
CA MET A 138 -25.08 -1.99 -3.47
C MET A 138 -25.17 -0.66 -2.68
N TYR A 139 -25.21 0.49 -3.36
CA TYR A 139 -25.16 1.81 -2.73
C TYR A 139 -26.27 2.75 -3.23
N GLY A 140 -27.42 2.17 -3.59
CA GLY A 140 -28.52 2.67 -4.45
C GLY A 140 -29.18 4.02 -4.17
N THR A 141 -28.51 5.03 -3.62
CA THR A 141 -29.10 6.37 -3.43
C THR A 141 -28.09 7.54 -3.50
N SER A 142 -26.77 7.34 -3.38
CA SER A 142 -25.80 8.46 -3.40
C SER A 142 -25.10 8.72 -4.75
N VAL A 143 -25.25 7.85 -5.75
CA VAL A 143 -24.45 7.92 -7.00
C VAL A 143 -25.14 8.76 -8.10
N SER A 144 -26.45 9.00 -8.00
CA SER A 144 -27.25 9.64 -9.05
C SER A 144 -26.90 11.12 -9.32
N SER A 145 -26.19 11.78 -8.40
CA SER A 145 -25.92 13.23 -8.49
C SER A 145 -24.61 13.59 -9.20
N ILE A 146 -23.68 12.65 -9.41
CA ILE A 146 -22.30 12.96 -9.82
C ILE A 146 -21.99 12.57 -11.28
N VAL A 147 -22.58 11.49 -11.79
CA VAL A 147 -22.26 11.01 -13.15
C VAL A 147 -22.74 11.99 -14.24
N THR A 148 -23.78 12.78 -13.95
CA THR A 148 -24.34 13.78 -14.89
C THR A 148 -23.50 15.04 -15.05
N SER A 149 -22.56 15.34 -14.14
CA SER A 149 -21.77 16.58 -14.22
C SER A 149 -20.44 16.46 -14.98
N LYS A 150 -19.88 15.24 -15.12
CA LYS A 150 -18.62 15.00 -15.86
C LYS A 150 -18.80 14.70 -17.36
N ILE A 151 -20.03 14.51 -17.84
CA ILE A 151 -20.34 14.22 -19.26
C ILE A 151 -20.63 15.50 -20.07
N LEU A 152 -20.70 16.67 -19.42
CA LEU A 152 -21.03 17.96 -20.04
C LEU A 152 -19.91 19.01 -20.00
N LYS A 153 -18.63 18.60 -19.97
CA LYS A 153 -17.50 19.50 -20.21
C LYS A 153 -16.49 18.90 -21.19
#